data_AF-A0AAX3W6C1-F1
#
_entry.id   AF-A0AAX3W6C1-F1
#
_cell.length_a   1.000
_cell.length_b   1.000
_cell.length_c   1.000
_cell.angle_alpha   90.00
_cell.angle_beta   90.00
_cell.angle_gamma   90.00
#
_symmetry.space_group_name_H-M   'P 1'
#
loop_
_entity.id
_entity.type
_entity.pdbx_description
1 polymer ?
#
loop_
_entity_poly.entity_id
_entity_poly.type
_entity_poly.pdbx_seq_one_letter_code
_entity_poly.pdbx_strand_id
1 'polypeptide(L)' 'MKRIKLKMFRDNLENIPQFDLPEGYSIRKFREGDEIEWAKIETAAEEFKTVEDALKRFDKEFGSNIEEMKHRCLFI' A
#
# COMPACT_ATOMS: atom_id res chain seq x y z
N MET A 1 -22.39 0.43 13.14
CA MET A 1 -21.08 0.24 13.83
C MET A 1 -20.89 1.31 14.88
N LYS A 2 -20.50 0.94 16.11
CA LYS A 2 -20.16 1.88 17.19
C LYS A 2 -18.72 2.35 17.00
N ARG A 3 -18.47 3.66 16.95
CA ARG A 3 -17.11 4.20 16.90
C ARG A 3 -16.50 4.17 18.31
N ILE A 4 -15.40 3.44 18.48
CA ILE A 4 -14.64 3.37 19.72
C ILE A 4 -13.39 4.24 19.56
N LYS A 5 -13.12 5.13 20.51
CA LYS A 5 -11.86 5.89 20.52
C LYS A 5 -10.75 4.99 21.06
N LEU A 6 -9.77 4.68 20.21
CA LEU A 6 -8.59 3.89 20.55
C LEU A 6 -7.36 4.80 20.55
N LYS A 7 -6.53 4.72 21.59
CA LYS A 7 -5.20 5.31 21.62
C LYS A 7 -4.20 4.20 21.93
N MET A 8 -3.35 3.89 20.98
CA MET A 8 -2.25 2.93 21.15
C MET A 8 -1.01 3.69 21.58
N PHE A 9 -0.24 3.12 22.51
CA PHE A 9 0.95 3.74 23.06
C PHE A 9 2.05 2.69 23.23
N ARG A 10 3.26 3.05 22.83
CA ARG A 10 4.49 2.27 23.03
C ARG A 10 5.59 3.26 23.40
N ASP A 11 6.25 3.04 24.54
CA ASP A 11 7.22 3.99 25.10
C ASP A 11 8.45 4.19 24.21
N ASN A 12 8.92 3.13 23.56
CA ASN A 12 10.08 3.15 22.68
C ASN A 12 9.96 2.15 21.52
N LEU A 13 10.86 2.28 20.55
CA LEU A 13 10.96 1.37 19.39
C LEU A 13 11.95 0.21 19.64
N GLU A 14 12.37 -0.01 20.88
CA GLU A 14 13.27 -1.11 21.22
C GLU A 14 12.49 -2.44 21.22
N ASN A 15 13.19 -3.54 20.98
CA ASN A 15 12.64 -4.90 21.04
C ASN A 15 11.36 -5.09 20.20
N ILE A 16 11.33 -4.54 18.99
CA ILE A 16 10.26 -4.85 18.02
C ILE A 16 10.48 -6.29 17.55
N PRO A 17 9.53 -7.21 17.79
CA PRO A 17 9.66 -8.59 17.32
C PRO A 17 9.79 -8.60 15.81
N GLN A 18 10.76 -9.37 15.32
CA GLN A 18 11.02 -9.53 13.89
C GLN A 18 10.28 -10.78 13.42
N PHE A 19 9.64 -10.66 12.26
CA PHE A 19 8.95 -11.76 11.61
C PHE A 19 9.34 -11.76 10.14
N ASP A 20 9.70 -12.94 9.64
CA ASP A 20 9.94 -13.13 8.21
C ASP A 20 8.61 -13.24 7.46
N LEU A 21 8.68 -12.99 6.15
CA LEU A 21 7.55 -13.27 5.27
C LEU A 21 7.34 -14.77 5.11
N PRO A 22 6.09 -15.24 4.90
CA PRO A 22 5.85 -16.63 4.54
C PRO A 22 6.60 -17.04 3.27
N GLU A 23 6.90 -18.33 3.13
CA GLU A 23 7.54 -18.86 1.93
C GLU A 23 6.73 -18.49 0.67
N GLY A 24 7.43 -18.02 -0.36
CA GLY A 24 6.82 -17.56 -1.62
C GLY A 24 6.46 -16.07 -1.66
N TYR A 25 6.59 -15.33 -0.56
CA TYR A 25 6.34 -13.88 -0.51
C TYR A 25 7.64 -13.08 -0.45
N SER A 26 7.62 -11.89 -1.04
CA SER A 26 8.74 -10.96 -1.02
C SER A 26 8.24 -9.52 -1.06
N ILE A 27 8.89 -8.63 -0.30
CA ILE A 27 8.62 -7.20 -0.42
C ILE A 27 9.52 -6.60 -1.49
N ARG A 28 8.94 -5.78 -2.37
CA ARG A 28 9.68 -4.95 -3.33
C ARG A 28 9.14 -3.54 -3.40
N LYS A 29 9.97 -2.60 -3.82
CA LYS A 29 9.55 -1.23 -4.11
C LYS A 29 8.74 -1.17 -5.40
N PHE A 30 7.87 -0.16 -5.48
CA PHE A 30 7.18 0.23 -6.70
C PHE A 30 8.17 0.50 -7.83
N ARG A 31 7.77 0.12 -9.04
CA ARG A 31 8.44 0.35 -10.30
C ARG A 31 7.44 0.97 -11.25
N GLU A 32 7.93 1.79 -12.16
CA GLU A 32 7.08 2.37 -13.20
C GLU A 32 6.40 1.26 -14.02
N GLY A 33 5.09 1.37 -14.22
CA GLY A 33 4.23 0.31 -14.76
C GLY A 33 3.43 -0.44 -13.69
N ASP A 34 3.85 -0.41 -12.41
CA ASP A 34 3.12 -1.07 -11.32
C ASP A 34 1.80 -0.38 -10.96
N GLU A 35 1.50 0.81 -11.50
CA GLU A 35 0.20 1.46 -11.32
C GLU A 35 -0.97 0.56 -11.76
N ILE A 36 -0.73 -0.32 -12.74
CA ILE A 36 -1.71 -1.32 -13.19
C ILE A 36 -1.92 -2.39 -12.11
N GLU A 37 -0.85 -2.90 -11.51
CA GLU A 37 -0.96 -3.90 -10.44
C GLU A 37 -1.55 -3.29 -9.16
N TRP A 38 -1.16 -2.06 -8.82
CA TRP A 38 -1.79 -1.29 -7.74
C TRP A 38 -3.30 -1.19 -7.97
N ALA A 39 -3.71 -0.77 -9.17
CA ALA A 39 -5.13 -0.62 -9.49
C ALA A 39 -5.91 -1.94 -9.43
N LYS A 40 -5.31 -3.05 -9.86
CA LYS A 40 -5.90 -4.39 -9.73
C LYS A 40 -6.04 -4.81 -8.26
N ILE A 41 -5.01 -4.58 -7.43
CA ILE A 41 -5.03 -4.92 -6.00
C ILE A 41 -6.13 -4.14 -5.29
N GLU A 42 -6.20 -2.82 -5.48
CA GLU A 42 -7.21 -1.97 -4.84
C GLU A 42 -8.64 -2.30 -5.32
N THR A 43 -8.80 -2.64 -6.59
CA THR A 43 -10.09 -3.12 -7.12
C THR A 43 -10.47 -4.49 -6.51
N ALA A 44 -9.51 -5.41 -6.37
CA ALA A 44 -9.74 -6.71 -5.74
C ALA A 44 -10.02 -6.59 -4.23
N ALA A 45 -9.51 -5.53 -3.59
CA ALA A 45 -9.84 -5.15 -2.22
C ALA A 45 -11.19 -4.41 -2.11
N GLU A 46 -11.94 -4.28 -3.21
CA GLU A 46 -13.25 -3.61 -3.29
C GLU A 46 -13.23 -2.09 -2.98
N GLU A 47 -12.05 -1.45 -2.96
CA GLU A 47 -11.93 0.01 -2.79
C GLU A 47 -12.46 0.74 -4.05
N PHE A 48 -12.27 0.13 -5.22
CA PHE A 48 -12.76 0.64 -6.49
C PHE A 48 -13.62 -0.39 -7.22
N LYS A 49 -14.59 0.10 -8.01
CA LYS A 49 -15.48 -0.75 -8.80
C LYS A 49 -14.79 -1.34 -10.04
N THR A 50 -13.84 -0.61 -10.62
CA THR A 50 -13.09 -1.05 -11.80
C THR A 50 -11.64 -0.60 -11.71
N VAL A 51 -10.77 -1.30 -12.45
CA VAL A 51 -9.34 -0.99 -12.55
C VAL A 51 -9.13 0.40 -13.15
N GLU A 52 -9.97 0.83 -14.09
CA GLU A 52 -9.87 2.16 -14.69
C GLU A 52 -10.15 3.27 -13.68
N ASP A 53 -11.10 3.08 -12.77
CA ASP A 53 -11.41 4.05 -11.72
C ASP A 53 -10.26 4.12 -10.69
N ALA A 54 -9.65 2.98 -10.37
CA ALA A 54 -8.45 2.93 -9.55
C ALA A 54 -7.26 3.64 -10.24
N LEU A 55 -7.02 3.39 -11.54
CA LEU A 55 -5.96 4.06 -12.29
C LEU A 55 -6.13 5.59 -12.34
N LYS A 56 -7.35 6.08 -12.57
CA LYS A 56 -7.65 7.52 -12.50
C LYS A 56 -7.33 8.07 -11.11
N ARG A 57 -7.60 7.30 -10.06
CA ARG A 57 -7.30 7.70 -8.69
C ARG A 57 -5.79 7.74 -8.45
N PHE A 58 -5.07 6.73 -8.90
CA PHE A 58 -3.62 6.65 -8.83
C PHE A 58 -2.97 7.86 -9.49
N ASP A 59 -3.34 8.16 -10.74
CA ASP A 59 -2.78 9.29 -11.48
C ASP A 59 -3.04 10.62 -10.77
N LYS A 60 -4.27 10.82 -10.26
CA LYS A 60 -4.64 12.02 -9.51
C LYS A 60 -3.82 12.21 -8.23
N GLU A 61 -3.54 11.13 -7.49
CA GLU A 61 -2.86 11.21 -6.19
C GLU A 61 -1.33 11.14 -6.30
N PHE A 62 -0.82 10.37 -7.26
CA PHE A 62 0.59 10.00 -7.33
C PHE A 62 1.25 10.30 -8.69
N GLY A 63 0.48 10.58 -9.75
CA GLY A 63 1.01 10.76 -11.11
C GLY A 63 2.08 11.85 -11.21
N SER A 64 1.89 12.98 -10.52
CA SER A 64 2.87 14.07 -10.44
C SER A 64 4.12 13.74 -9.60
N ASN A 65 4.09 12.65 -8.85
CA ASN A 65 5.10 12.27 -7.86
C ASN A 65 5.54 10.81 -8.01
N ILE A 66 5.57 10.31 -9.25
CA ILE A 66 5.89 8.90 -9.54
C ILE A 66 7.30 8.49 -9.04
N GLU A 67 8.25 9.42 -9.02
CA GLU A 67 9.59 9.15 -8.48
C GLU A 67 9.55 8.89 -6.97
N GLU A 68 8.69 9.60 -6.23
CA GLU A 68 8.51 9.36 -4.79
C GLU A 68 7.88 7.98 -4.53
N MET A 69 7.02 7.51 -5.43
CA MET A 69 6.43 6.17 -5.33
C MET A 69 7.51 5.09 -5.33
N LYS A 70 8.55 5.23 -6.17
CA LYS A 70 9.69 4.29 -6.23
C LYS A 70 10.44 4.16 -4.90
N HIS A 71 10.30 5.14 -3.99
CA HIS A 71 10.94 5.12 -2.67
C HIS A 71 10.00 4.73 -1.54
N ARG A 72 8.70 5.02 -1.67
CA ARG A 72 7.75 5.01 -0.54
C ARG A 72 6.65 3.97 -0.66
N CYS A 73 6.40 3.44 -1.86
CA CYS A 73 5.39 2.42 -2.08
C CYS A 73 6.06 1.03 -2.12
N LEU A 74 5.53 0.10 -1.34
CA LEU A 74 6.02 -1.28 -1.22
C LEU A 74 4.89 -2.24 -1.63
N PHE A 75 5.26 -3.26 -2.39
CA PHE A 75 4.41 -4.37 -2.78
C PHE A 75 4.86 -5.61 -2.02
N ILE A 76 3.91 -6.48 -1.70
CA ILE A 76 4.09 -7.79 -1.08
C ILE A 76 3.30 -8.85 -1.85
#